data_AF-A0A9W8HMT1-F1
#
_entry.id   AF-A0A9W8HMT1-F1
#
_cell.length_a   1.000
_cell.length_b   1.000
_cell.length_c   1.000
_cell.angle_alpha   90.00
_cell.angle_beta   90.00
_cell.angle_gamma   90.00
#
_symmetry.space_group_name_H-M   'P 1'
#
loop_
_entity.id
_entity.type
_entity.pdbx_description
1 polymer ?
#
loop_
_entity_poly.entity_id
_entity_poly.type
_entity_poly.pdbx_seq_one_letter_code
_entity_poly.pdbx_strand_id
1 'polypeptide(L)'
;ENAAFWGDGIVWSDNLWWACASFLLVLLVYERRRVPVALLIFVLGVAFALAQTGVHREFGNVHPGGHFVHAVVPTADEFRTGFLSAGLGQLPLTLLNSVVALAALARELFPGYDASMTHITMTIGVMNIVGCFLGSMPFCHGSGGLAGQYFFGARTELSLYFLGAIKIVVGVVFGESLLTVLRWFPSSFLGVMLFMAAIELGLVARNFTLHPHNEIRRRQDFVVLLATAASLVGFSHDGLGFLVGMVTALVFWGHRRFTSAAPSTEHTLLPTAACEPRLSDAGSTTKTVAATARTYAPAAGSTAAQTPDNLGPGSGATRSSDDGGRSGAEQLPGPRAKAAMERCC
;
A
#
# COMPACT_ATOMS: atom_id res chain seq x y z
N GLU A 1 -28.90 -3.92 26.17
CA GLU A 1 -29.33 -2.62 26.74
C GLU A 1 -28.88 -1.51 25.81
N ASN A 2 -29.64 -0.41 25.79
CA ASN A 2 -29.70 0.55 24.69
C ASN A 2 -28.36 1.27 24.45
N ALA A 3 -27.60 0.86 23.42
CA ALA A 3 -26.50 1.68 22.92
C ALA A 3 -27.09 2.92 22.23
N ALA A 4 -27.33 3.98 23.00
CA ALA A 4 -27.67 5.28 22.44
C ALA A 4 -26.57 5.68 21.45
N PHE A 5 -26.95 6.06 20.23
CA PHE A 5 -26.06 6.65 19.22
C PHE A 5 -25.24 7.84 19.75
N TRP A 6 -25.65 8.40 20.90
CA TRP A 6 -25.04 9.51 21.61
C TRP A 6 -24.22 9.13 22.86
N GLY A 7 -24.12 7.82 23.18
CA GLY A 7 -23.40 7.29 24.33
C GLY A 7 -24.13 7.52 25.66
N ASP A 8 -24.36 6.45 26.40
CA ASP A 8 -24.88 6.55 27.77
C ASP A 8 -23.76 7.09 28.69
N GLY A 9 -23.92 8.35 29.11
CA GLY A 9 -22.99 9.08 29.97
C GLY A 9 -21.93 9.84 29.18
N ILE A 10 -21.93 11.18 29.30
CA ILE A 10 -20.88 12.02 28.73
C ILE A 10 -19.58 11.76 29.51
N VAL A 11 -18.79 10.80 29.05
CA VAL A 11 -17.38 10.71 29.42
C VAL A 11 -16.66 11.81 28.66
N TRP A 12 -16.11 12.79 29.37
CA TRP A 12 -15.47 13.97 28.76
C TRP A 12 -14.33 13.58 27.79
N SER A 13 -13.63 12.49 28.08
CA SER A 13 -12.47 12.03 27.30
C SER A 13 -12.83 11.20 26.07
N ASP A 14 -14.01 10.57 26.02
CA ASP A 14 -14.40 9.69 24.92
C ASP A 14 -15.88 9.89 24.56
N ASN A 15 -16.12 10.70 23.53
CA ASN A 15 -17.46 11.07 23.10
C ASN A 15 -17.49 11.42 21.61
N LEU A 16 -18.69 11.40 21.04
CA LEU A 16 -18.91 11.67 19.62
C LEU A 16 -18.42 13.06 19.19
N TRP A 17 -18.39 14.05 20.10
CA TRP A 17 -17.86 15.38 19.79
C TRP A 17 -16.38 15.34 19.45
N TRP A 18 -15.57 14.57 20.19
CA TRP A 18 -14.15 14.36 19.88
C TRP A 18 -13.97 13.60 18.57
N ALA A 19 -14.83 12.63 18.26
CA ALA A 19 -14.82 11.94 16.98
C ALA A 19 -15.12 12.91 15.82
N CYS A 20 -16.19 13.69 15.92
CA CYS A 20 -16.56 14.68 14.90
C CYS A 20 -15.49 15.78 14.75
N ALA A 21 -14.94 16.28 15.85
CA ALA A 21 -13.91 17.32 15.84
C ALA A 21 -12.61 16.81 15.21
N SER A 22 -12.16 15.60 15.57
CA SER A 22 -10.97 14.99 14.99
C SER A 22 -11.17 14.65 13.51
N PHE A 23 -12.35 14.14 13.13
CA PHE A 23 -12.69 13.90 11.73
C PHE A 23 -12.71 15.20 10.92
N LEU A 24 -13.35 16.25 11.43
CA LEU A 24 -13.38 17.56 10.78
C LEU A 24 -11.97 18.17 10.65
N LEU A 25 -11.13 18.01 11.68
CA LEU A 25 -9.74 18.44 11.64
C LEU A 25 -8.96 17.71 10.53
N VAL A 26 -9.13 16.39 10.42
CA VAL A 26 -8.52 15.62 9.34
C VAL A 26 -8.99 16.14 7.98
N LEU A 27 -10.30 16.36 7.80
CA LEU A 27 -10.84 16.89 6.53
C LEU A 27 -10.30 18.29 6.19
N LEU A 28 -10.24 19.19 7.17
CA LEU A 28 -9.76 20.56 6.98
C LEU A 28 -8.29 20.61 6.55
N VAL A 29 -7.49 19.67 7.05
CA VAL A 29 -6.05 19.60 6.82
C VAL A 29 -5.70 18.52 5.78
N TYR A 30 -6.70 17.85 5.20
CA TYR A 30 -6.53 16.73 4.27
C TYR A 30 -5.67 17.09 3.06
N GLU A 31 -5.93 18.26 2.47
CA GLU A 31 -5.13 18.76 1.34
C GLU A 31 -3.76 19.30 1.78
N ARG A 32 -3.64 19.70 3.05
CA ARG A 32 -2.43 20.29 3.61
C ARG A 32 -1.51 19.20 4.16
N ARG A 33 -0.93 18.42 3.25
CA ARG A 33 -0.05 17.26 3.52
C ARG A 33 1.24 17.53 4.31
N ARG A 34 1.51 18.76 4.78
CA ARG A 34 2.66 19.07 5.64
C ARG A 34 2.42 18.78 7.12
N VAL A 35 1.18 18.64 7.54
CA VAL A 35 0.84 18.41 8.95
C VAL A 35 0.58 16.92 9.15
N PRO A 36 1.33 16.22 10.02
CA PRO A 36 1.09 14.81 10.31
C PRO A 36 -0.10 14.67 11.28
N VAL A 37 -1.32 14.93 10.80
CA VAL A 37 -2.54 15.01 11.64
C VAL A 37 -2.78 13.73 12.42
N ALA A 38 -2.55 12.55 11.82
CA ALA A 38 -2.66 11.27 12.52
C ALA A 38 -1.71 11.17 13.73
N LEU A 39 -0.49 11.71 13.62
CA LEU A 39 0.46 11.77 14.73
C LEU A 39 -0.02 12.75 15.82
N LEU A 40 -0.59 13.89 15.43
CA LEU A 40 -1.14 14.86 16.38
C LEU A 40 -2.34 14.28 17.15
N ILE A 41 -3.26 13.59 16.46
CA ILE A 41 -4.40 12.91 17.07
C ILE A 41 -3.90 11.80 18.01
N PHE A 42 -2.89 11.03 17.59
CA PHE A 42 -2.29 10.00 18.44
C PHE A 42 -1.68 10.59 19.72
N VAL A 43 -0.88 11.66 19.61
CA VAL A 43 -0.29 12.33 20.78
C VAL A 43 -1.37 12.90 21.71
N LEU A 44 -2.42 13.48 21.15
CA LEU A 44 -3.57 13.96 21.92
C LEU A 44 -4.29 12.80 22.63
N GLY A 45 -4.49 11.67 21.95
CA GLY A 45 -5.08 10.47 22.53
C GLY A 45 -4.24 9.88 23.66
N VAL A 46 -2.91 9.88 23.52
CA VAL A 46 -1.99 9.49 24.60
C VAL A 46 -2.09 10.45 25.79
N ALA A 47 -2.17 11.76 25.55
CA ALA A 47 -2.36 12.75 26.62
C ALA A 47 -3.69 12.53 27.37
N PHE A 48 -4.76 12.21 26.65
CA PHE A 48 -6.06 11.88 27.24
C PHE A 48 -6.00 10.59 28.05
N ALA A 49 -5.33 9.55 27.52
CA ALA A 49 -5.13 8.29 28.21
C ALA A 49 -4.36 8.48 29.53
N LEU A 50 -3.30 9.28 29.52
CA LEU A 50 -2.53 9.62 30.72
C LEU A 50 -3.36 10.41 31.73
N ALA A 51 -4.12 11.43 31.28
CA ALA A 51 -5.00 12.21 32.15
C ALA A 51 -6.05 11.32 32.82
N GLN A 52 -6.70 10.43 32.05
CA GLN A 52 -7.68 9.47 32.57
C GLN A 52 -7.07 8.47 33.55
N THR A 53 -5.86 7.98 33.28
CA THR A 53 -5.11 7.13 34.21
C THR A 53 -4.90 7.84 35.56
N GLY A 54 -4.61 9.14 35.53
CA GLY A 54 -4.48 9.98 36.72
C GLY A 54 -5.78 10.21 37.48
N VAL A 55 -6.87 10.52 36.77
CA VAL A 55 -8.21 10.71 37.37
C VAL A 55 -8.65 9.46 38.12
N HIS A 56 -8.39 8.28 37.56
CA HIS A 56 -8.73 6.99 38.18
C HIS A 56 -7.69 6.50 39.21
N ARG A 57 -6.64 7.30 39.48
CA ARG A 57 -5.53 7.00 40.42
C ARG A 57 -4.81 5.68 40.12
N GLU A 58 -4.69 5.34 38.84
CA GLU A 58 -4.10 4.07 38.41
C GLU A 58 -2.62 4.19 38.03
N PHE A 59 -2.02 5.37 38.19
CA PHE A 59 -0.58 5.55 37.96
C PHE A 59 0.28 4.64 38.86
N GLY A 60 -0.21 4.22 40.02
CA GLY A 60 0.48 3.24 40.86
C GLY A 60 0.65 1.86 40.19
N ASN A 61 -0.19 1.55 39.19
CA ASN A 61 -0.10 0.32 38.39
C ASN A 61 0.82 0.48 37.18
N VAL A 62 1.28 1.71 36.87
CA VAL A 62 2.24 1.99 35.80
C VAL A 62 3.62 2.07 36.42
N HIS A 63 4.34 0.96 36.39
CA HIS A 63 5.65 0.86 37.04
C HIS A 63 6.68 0.24 36.11
N PRO A 64 7.95 0.71 36.16
CA PRO A 64 9.03 0.01 35.48
C PRO A 64 9.22 -1.37 36.11
N GLY A 65 9.16 -2.42 35.30
CA GLY A 65 9.42 -3.81 35.64
C GLY A 65 10.35 -4.47 34.62
N GLY A 66 10.84 -5.67 34.92
CA GLY A 66 11.55 -6.51 33.95
C GLY A 66 10.58 -7.46 33.28
N HIS A 67 9.79 -6.97 32.32
CA HIS A 67 8.80 -7.77 31.62
C HIS A 67 9.46 -8.51 30.46
N PHE A 68 9.44 -9.84 30.52
CA PHE A 68 10.04 -10.70 29.49
C PHE A 68 8.98 -11.55 28.81
N VAL A 69 9.21 -11.85 27.53
CA VAL A 69 8.36 -12.76 26.76
C VAL A 69 8.58 -14.19 27.23
N HIS A 70 7.50 -14.95 27.35
CA HIS A 70 7.55 -16.38 27.63
C HIS A 70 7.32 -17.18 26.34
N ALA A 71 8.00 -18.32 26.23
CA ALA A 71 7.80 -19.20 25.09
C ALA A 71 6.39 -19.82 25.14
N VAL A 72 5.67 -19.75 24.03
CA VAL A 72 4.34 -20.33 23.84
C VAL A 72 4.44 -21.42 22.76
N VAL A 73 3.90 -22.60 23.02
CA VAL A 73 3.81 -23.68 22.03
C VAL A 73 2.34 -23.83 21.64
N PRO A 74 1.95 -23.51 20.39
CA PRO A 74 0.56 -23.62 19.97
C PRO A 74 0.12 -25.08 19.95
N THR A 75 -1.09 -25.34 20.44
CA THR A 75 -1.73 -26.65 20.34
C THR A 75 -2.14 -26.93 18.88
N ALA A 76 -2.36 -28.21 18.55
CA ALA A 76 -2.79 -28.60 17.21
C ALA A 76 -4.12 -27.95 16.80
N ASP A 77 -5.03 -27.77 17.77
CA ASP A 77 -6.33 -27.14 17.53
C ASP A 77 -6.21 -25.62 17.31
N GLU A 78 -5.35 -24.93 18.07
CA GLU A 78 -5.04 -23.51 17.84
C GLU A 78 -4.37 -23.30 16.49
N PHE A 79 -3.44 -24.18 16.12
CA PHE A 79 -2.80 -24.15 14.81
C PHE A 79 -3.82 -24.32 13.68
N ARG A 80 -4.71 -25.32 13.79
CA ARG A 80 -5.77 -25.57 12.79
C ARG A 80 -6.71 -24.38 12.68
N THR A 81 -7.16 -23.83 13.81
CA THR A 81 -8.09 -22.70 13.86
C THR A 81 -7.43 -21.45 13.28
N GLY A 82 -6.21 -21.13 13.71
CA GLY A 82 -5.45 -19.98 13.20
C GLY A 82 -5.16 -20.09 11.70
N PHE A 83 -4.78 -21.26 11.21
CA PHE A 83 -4.50 -21.49 9.80
C PHE A 83 -5.76 -21.29 8.92
N LEU A 84 -6.89 -21.88 9.32
CA LEU A 84 -8.13 -21.82 8.54
C LEU A 84 -8.81 -20.45 8.61
N SER A 85 -8.86 -19.83 9.80
CA SER A 85 -9.57 -18.57 10.01
C SER A 85 -8.78 -17.35 9.52
N ALA A 86 -7.47 -17.32 9.75
CA ALA A 86 -6.63 -16.15 9.46
C ALA A 86 -5.53 -16.44 8.44
N GLY A 87 -4.90 -17.62 8.51
CA GLY A 87 -3.74 -17.96 7.67
C GLY A 87 -4.05 -17.90 6.17
N LEU A 88 -5.15 -18.51 5.73
CA LEU A 88 -5.53 -18.55 4.31
C LEU A 88 -5.74 -17.17 3.69
N GLY A 89 -6.38 -16.25 4.41
CA GLY A 89 -6.56 -14.86 3.97
C GLY A 89 -5.26 -14.05 4.02
N GLN A 90 -4.37 -14.37 4.95
CA GLN A 90 -3.12 -13.64 5.11
C GLN A 90 -2.03 -13.99 4.10
N LEU A 91 -2.06 -15.18 3.49
CA LEU A 91 -1.14 -15.52 2.41
C LEU A 91 -1.18 -14.48 1.27
N PRO A 92 -2.34 -14.22 0.61
CA PRO A 92 -2.39 -13.22 -0.44
C PRO A 92 -2.18 -11.79 0.08
N LEU A 93 -2.73 -11.44 1.25
CA LEU A 93 -2.62 -10.08 1.77
C LEU A 93 -1.16 -9.71 2.11
N THR A 94 -0.43 -10.62 2.75
CA THR A 94 0.99 -10.41 3.09
C THR A 94 1.85 -10.39 1.84
N LEU A 95 1.63 -11.30 0.89
CA LEU A 95 2.36 -11.31 -0.37
C LEU A 95 2.16 -10.01 -1.16
N LEU A 96 0.92 -9.54 -1.29
CA LEU A 96 0.63 -8.33 -2.05
C LEU A 96 1.12 -7.06 -1.33
N ASN A 97 0.75 -6.87 -0.07
CA ASN A 97 1.00 -5.60 0.64
C ASN A 97 2.41 -5.52 1.23
N SER A 98 3.01 -6.64 1.60
CA SER A 98 4.26 -6.67 2.37
C SER A 98 5.44 -7.30 1.65
N VAL A 99 5.22 -7.92 0.48
CA VAL A 99 6.30 -8.42 -0.39
C VAL A 99 6.32 -7.63 -1.69
N VAL A 100 5.27 -7.71 -2.51
CA VAL A 100 5.23 -7.11 -3.84
C VAL A 100 5.22 -5.59 -3.76
N ALA A 101 4.29 -5.01 -3.00
CA ALA A 101 4.21 -3.56 -2.83
C ALA A 101 5.47 -3.01 -2.15
N LEU A 102 6.00 -3.69 -1.12
CA LEU A 102 7.24 -3.26 -0.49
C LEU A 102 8.42 -3.26 -1.47
N ALA A 103 8.61 -4.33 -2.25
CA ALA A 103 9.70 -4.42 -3.20
C ALA A 103 9.60 -3.35 -4.30
N ALA A 104 8.37 -3.08 -4.78
CA ALA A 104 8.10 -2.00 -5.73
C ALA A 104 8.43 -0.63 -5.13
N LEU A 105 7.93 -0.35 -3.92
CA LEU A 105 8.18 0.91 -3.21
C LEU A 105 9.67 1.11 -2.93
N ALA A 106 10.38 0.08 -2.48
CA ALA A 106 11.80 0.15 -2.17
C ALA A 106 12.62 0.54 -3.40
N ARG A 107 12.31 -0.03 -4.57
CA ARG A 107 12.98 0.32 -5.84
C ARG A 107 12.69 1.77 -6.27
N GLU A 108 11.48 2.27 -6.02
CA GLU A 108 11.14 3.65 -6.33
C GLU A 108 11.79 4.67 -5.37
N LEU A 109 11.88 4.34 -4.08
CA LEU A 109 12.45 5.22 -3.04
C LEU A 109 13.98 5.22 -3.01
N PHE A 110 14.61 4.08 -3.31
CA PHE A 110 16.06 3.87 -3.24
C PHE A 110 16.61 3.36 -4.59
N PRO A 111 16.85 4.26 -5.56
CA PRO A 111 17.37 3.89 -6.87
C PRO A 111 18.72 3.16 -6.77
N GLY A 112 18.84 2.01 -7.41
CA GLY A 112 20.04 1.17 -7.36
C GLY A 112 20.02 0.06 -6.30
N TYR A 113 19.00 0.03 -5.43
CA TYR A 113 18.74 -1.09 -4.55
C TYR A 113 17.69 -2.02 -5.17
N ASP A 114 18.05 -3.28 -5.42
CA ASP A 114 17.09 -4.28 -5.89
C ASP A 114 16.57 -5.11 -4.73
N ALA A 115 15.34 -4.81 -4.31
CA ALA A 115 14.66 -5.53 -3.26
C ALA A 115 14.23 -6.93 -3.75
N SER A 116 15.00 -7.96 -3.37
CA SER A 116 14.67 -9.36 -3.67
C SER A 116 13.40 -9.79 -2.96
N MET A 117 12.35 -10.09 -3.73
CA MET A 117 11.08 -10.61 -3.20
C MET A 117 11.28 -11.92 -2.44
N THR A 118 12.18 -12.80 -2.91
CA THR A 118 12.50 -14.05 -2.19
C THR A 118 13.10 -13.76 -0.83
N HIS A 119 14.02 -12.80 -0.73
CA HIS A 119 14.63 -12.42 0.54
C HIS A 119 13.58 -11.85 1.50
N ILE A 120 12.72 -10.95 1.03
CA ILE A 120 11.63 -10.36 1.83
C ILE A 120 10.65 -11.43 2.33
N THR A 121 10.26 -12.37 1.46
CA THR A 121 9.37 -13.47 1.86
C THR A 121 10.02 -14.37 2.91
N MET A 122 11.32 -14.69 2.75
CA MET A 122 12.04 -15.52 3.72
C MET A 122 12.17 -14.83 5.07
N THR A 123 12.47 -13.53 5.12
CA THR A 123 12.54 -12.80 6.39
C THR A 123 11.18 -12.75 7.08
N ILE A 124 10.09 -12.52 6.32
CA ILE A 124 8.71 -12.58 6.83
C ILE A 124 8.41 -13.96 7.41
N GLY A 125 8.74 -15.04 6.69
CA GLY A 125 8.53 -16.41 7.17
C GLY A 125 9.28 -16.69 8.47
N VAL A 126 10.58 -16.37 8.51
CA VAL A 126 11.42 -16.60 9.69
C VAL A 126 10.91 -15.82 10.90
N MET A 127 10.60 -14.53 10.75
CA MET A 127 10.15 -13.73 11.89
C MET A 127 8.77 -14.16 12.42
N ASN A 128 7.88 -14.66 11.55
CA ASN A 128 6.58 -15.17 12.00
C ASN A 128 6.68 -16.57 12.64
N ILE A 129 7.58 -17.44 12.15
CA ILE A 129 7.84 -18.73 12.79
C ILE A 129 8.42 -18.49 14.19
N VAL A 130 9.42 -17.63 14.32
CA VAL A 130 10.01 -17.29 15.62
C VAL A 130 8.99 -16.58 16.51
N GLY A 131 8.27 -15.60 15.98
CA GLY A 131 7.26 -14.83 16.70
C GLY A 131 6.10 -15.68 17.24
N CYS A 132 5.68 -16.70 16.49
CA CYS A 132 4.66 -17.65 16.92
C CYS A 132 5.01 -18.30 18.26
N PHE A 133 6.28 -18.71 18.43
CA PHE A 133 6.76 -19.29 19.70
C PHE A 133 6.96 -18.28 20.83
N LEU A 134 6.82 -16.99 20.55
CA LEU A 134 6.89 -15.91 21.55
C LEU A 134 5.50 -15.30 21.83
N GLY A 135 4.43 -15.92 21.32
CA GLY A 135 3.06 -15.40 21.46
C GLY A 135 2.82 -14.09 20.71
N SER A 136 3.60 -13.80 19.68
CA SER A 136 3.48 -12.54 18.95
C SER A 136 2.29 -12.55 17.99
N MET A 137 1.75 -11.35 17.73
CA MET A 137 0.91 -11.12 16.55
C MET A 137 1.74 -11.29 15.27
N PRO A 138 1.11 -11.62 14.13
CA PRO A 138 1.83 -11.81 12.87
C PRO A 138 2.55 -10.53 12.44
N PHE A 139 3.77 -10.71 11.93
CA PHE A 139 4.65 -9.63 11.48
C PHE A 139 4.70 -9.53 9.95
N CYS A 140 4.98 -8.34 9.46
CA CYS A 140 5.23 -8.12 8.04
C CYS A 140 6.23 -6.97 7.83
N HIS A 141 6.83 -6.91 6.65
CA HIS A 141 7.52 -5.70 6.22
C HIS A 141 6.50 -4.78 5.52
N GLY A 142 5.84 -3.93 6.30
CA GLY A 142 4.78 -3.06 5.76
C GLY A 142 5.34 -1.96 4.85
N SER A 143 4.86 -1.89 3.61
CA SER A 143 5.18 -0.80 2.67
C SER A 143 4.86 0.59 3.24
N GLY A 144 3.72 0.72 3.94
CA GLY A 144 3.33 1.97 4.61
C GLY A 144 4.30 2.41 5.71
N GLY A 145 4.93 1.46 6.43
CA GLY A 145 5.95 1.76 7.42
C GLY A 145 7.20 2.35 6.78
N LEU A 146 7.67 1.74 5.68
CA LEU A 146 8.80 2.25 4.90
C LEU A 146 8.48 3.63 4.29
N ALA A 147 7.29 3.79 3.71
CA ALA A 147 6.83 5.05 3.14
C ALA A 147 6.78 6.16 4.20
N GLY A 148 6.26 5.87 5.40
CA GLY A 148 6.19 6.82 6.51
C GLY A 148 7.58 7.25 7.00
N GLN A 149 8.49 6.30 7.20
CA GLN A 149 9.88 6.61 7.56
C GLN A 149 10.54 7.49 6.51
N TYR A 150 10.38 7.16 5.23
CA TYR A 150 10.89 7.97 4.13
C TYR A 150 10.24 9.36 4.08
N PHE A 151 8.93 9.44 4.31
CA PHE A 151 8.20 10.71 4.35
C PHE A 151 8.76 11.65 5.44
N PHE A 152 9.06 11.12 6.62
CA PHE A 152 9.70 11.87 7.71
C PHE A 152 11.22 12.08 7.54
N GLY A 153 11.77 11.77 6.37
CA GLY A 153 13.17 12.08 6.04
C GLY A 153 14.18 10.99 6.33
N ALA A 154 13.77 9.81 6.83
CA ALA A 154 14.70 8.70 7.01
C ALA A 154 15.19 8.17 5.65
N ARG A 155 16.50 8.02 5.50
CA ARG A 155 17.15 7.50 4.28
C ARG A 155 18.04 6.29 4.53
N THR A 156 18.19 5.90 5.79
CA THR A 156 19.03 4.80 6.24
C THR A 156 18.24 3.87 7.15
N GLU A 157 18.70 2.64 7.27
CA GLU A 157 18.17 1.59 8.13
C GLU A 157 18.27 1.91 9.63
N LEU A 158 19.10 2.88 10.01
CA LEU A 158 19.26 3.30 11.40
C LEU A 158 17.94 3.74 12.04
N SER A 159 17.03 4.35 11.28
CA SER A 159 15.72 4.73 11.82
C SER A 159 14.89 3.52 12.24
N LEU A 160 15.01 2.40 11.51
CA LEU A 160 14.33 1.15 11.86
C LEU A 160 14.93 0.52 13.11
N TYR A 161 16.27 0.50 13.23
CA TYR A 161 16.94 0.01 14.44
C TYR A 161 16.59 0.85 15.66
N PHE A 162 16.58 2.17 15.53
CA PHE A 162 16.24 3.08 16.61
C PHE A 162 14.79 2.91 17.06
N LEU A 163 13.84 2.86 16.11
CA LEU A 163 12.42 2.63 16.42
C LEU A 163 12.21 1.26 17.09
N GLY A 164 12.85 0.21 16.57
CA GLY A 164 12.81 -1.13 17.15
C GLY A 164 13.37 -1.17 18.56
N ALA A 165 14.55 -0.57 18.78
CA ALA A 165 15.20 -0.51 20.08
C ALA A 165 14.34 0.22 21.12
N ILE A 166 13.75 1.37 20.77
CA ILE A 166 12.83 2.09 21.66
C ILE A 166 11.63 1.22 22.03
N LYS A 167 11.01 0.54 21.05
CA LYS A 167 9.85 -0.32 21.31
C LYS A 167 10.21 -1.50 22.21
N ILE A 168 11.40 -2.09 22.03
CA ILE A 168 11.90 -3.15 22.91
C ILE A 168 12.13 -2.62 24.33
N VAL A 169 12.80 -1.46 24.48
CA VAL A 169 13.03 -0.85 25.80
C VAL A 169 11.70 -0.54 26.49
N VAL A 170 10.75 0.08 25.80
CA VAL A 170 9.42 0.36 26.35
C VAL A 170 8.69 -0.93 26.72
N GLY A 171 8.76 -1.95 25.87
CA GLY A 171 8.11 -3.24 26.12
C GLY A 171 8.72 -3.99 27.31
N VAL A 172 10.04 -4.00 27.46
CA VAL A 172 10.73 -4.64 28.59
C VAL A 172 10.49 -3.86 29.87
N VAL A 173 10.61 -2.54 29.83
CA VAL A 173 10.48 -1.68 31.02
C VAL A 173 9.04 -1.57 31.50
N PHE A 174 8.07 -1.36 30.62
CA PHE A 174 6.68 -1.15 31.03
C PHE A 174 5.79 -2.37 30.81
N GLY A 175 6.05 -3.19 29.80
CA GLY A 175 5.30 -4.44 29.55
C GLY A 175 3.78 -4.31 29.70
N GLU A 176 3.20 -5.16 30.53
CA GLU A 176 1.76 -5.17 30.81
C GLU A 176 1.27 -3.90 31.52
N SER A 177 2.12 -3.22 32.29
CA SER A 177 1.74 -1.97 32.96
C SER A 177 1.41 -0.84 31.98
N LEU A 178 1.94 -0.90 30.75
CA LEU A 178 1.58 0.04 29.69
C LEU A 178 0.12 -0.13 29.24
N LEU A 179 -0.44 -1.34 29.35
CA LEU A 179 -1.85 -1.61 29.02
C LEU A 179 -2.81 -0.83 29.93
N THR A 180 -2.39 -0.52 31.16
CA THR A 180 -3.14 0.34 32.09
C THR A 180 -3.39 1.73 31.51
N VAL A 181 -2.43 2.29 30.77
CA VAL A 181 -2.62 3.57 30.06
C VAL A 181 -3.37 3.36 28.76
N LEU A 182 -2.97 2.35 27.96
CA LEU A 182 -3.53 2.15 26.62
C LEU A 182 -5.04 1.83 26.62
N ARG A 183 -5.56 1.19 27.67
CA ARG A 183 -7.02 0.96 27.81
C ARG A 183 -7.84 2.25 27.93
N TRP A 184 -7.21 3.36 28.32
CA TRP A 184 -7.84 4.67 28.41
C TRP A 184 -7.68 5.50 27.13
N PHE A 185 -7.08 4.93 26.08
CA PHE A 185 -7.01 5.61 24.79
C PHE A 185 -8.42 5.82 24.22
N PRO A 186 -8.83 7.06 23.89
CA PRO A 186 -10.19 7.34 23.44
C PRO A 186 -10.56 6.58 22.16
N SER A 187 -11.66 5.82 22.21
CA SER A 187 -12.16 5.08 21.05
C SER A 187 -12.56 6.02 19.90
N SER A 188 -13.00 7.24 20.24
CA SER A 188 -13.31 8.32 19.29
C SER A 188 -12.14 8.67 18.37
N PHE A 189 -10.93 8.81 18.93
CA PHE A 189 -9.72 9.10 18.13
C PHE A 189 -9.24 7.88 17.35
N LEU A 190 -9.27 6.70 17.98
CA LEU A 190 -8.88 5.45 17.34
C LEU A 190 -9.75 5.16 16.11
N GLY A 191 -11.08 5.31 16.25
CA GLY A 191 -12.04 5.10 15.18
C GLY A 191 -11.79 6.01 13.99
N VAL A 192 -11.54 7.31 14.22
CA VAL A 192 -11.23 8.26 13.13
C VAL A 192 -9.91 7.92 12.45
N MET A 193 -8.87 7.57 13.22
CA MET A 193 -7.58 7.16 12.64
C MET A 193 -7.72 5.92 11.75
N LEU A 194 -8.43 4.89 12.24
CA LEU A 194 -8.67 3.66 11.49
C LEU A 194 -9.56 3.90 10.27
N PHE A 195 -10.59 4.74 10.41
CA PHE A 195 -11.49 5.10 9.32
C PHE A 195 -10.75 5.83 8.19
N MET A 196 -9.91 6.81 8.52
CA MET A 196 -9.12 7.53 7.53
C MET A 196 -8.08 6.63 6.87
N ALA A 197 -7.42 5.75 7.64
CA ALA A 197 -6.53 4.74 7.07
C ALA A 197 -7.28 3.81 6.08
N ALA A 198 -8.51 3.39 6.42
CA ALA A 198 -9.34 2.57 5.55
C ALA A 198 -9.74 3.30 4.26
N ILE A 199 -10.07 4.60 4.33
CA ILE A 199 -10.33 5.43 3.14
C ILE A 199 -9.10 5.52 2.26
N GLU A 200 -7.93 5.85 2.83
CA GLU A 200 -6.68 5.98 2.06
C GLU A 200 -6.32 4.67 1.36
N LEU A 201 -6.41 3.54 2.06
CA LEU A 201 -6.23 2.20 1.49
C LEU A 201 -7.29 1.86 0.42
N GLY A 202 -8.52 2.33 0.58
CA GLY A 202 -9.61 2.12 -0.38
C GLY A 202 -9.48 2.97 -1.64
N LEU A 203 -8.95 4.19 -1.54
CA LEU A 203 -8.81 5.13 -2.65
C LEU A 203 -7.84 4.62 -3.74
N VAL A 204 -6.87 3.81 -3.35
CA VAL A 204 -5.99 3.03 -4.23
C VAL A 204 -6.78 2.28 -5.28
N ALA A 205 -7.87 1.65 -4.83
CA ALA A 205 -8.70 0.82 -5.68
C ALA A 205 -9.39 1.61 -6.79
N ARG A 206 -9.35 2.96 -6.78
CA ARG A 206 -9.81 3.81 -7.89
C ARG A 206 -8.94 3.68 -9.15
N ASN A 207 -7.67 3.32 -8.99
CA ASN A 207 -6.71 3.18 -10.08
C ASN A 207 -6.61 1.74 -10.62
N PHE A 208 -7.72 1.00 -10.64
CA PHE A 208 -7.84 -0.41 -11.07
C PHE A 208 -7.63 -0.65 -12.57
N THR A 209 -7.26 0.37 -13.35
CA THR A 209 -7.26 0.30 -14.81
C THR A 209 -5.90 -0.14 -15.35
N LEU A 210 -5.68 -1.45 -15.38
CA LEU A 210 -4.54 -2.03 -16.12
C LEU A 210 -4.67 -1.81 -17.64
N HIS A 211 -5.89 -1.53 -18.14
CA HIS A 211 -6.22 -1.45 -19.58
C HIS A 211 -7.12 -0.24 -19.91
N PRO A 212 -6.57 0.98 -19.99
CA PRO A 212 -7.37 2.20 -20.16
C PRO A 212 -8.13 2.27 -21.48
N HIS A 213 -7.68 1.55 -22.51
CA HIS A 213 -8.29 1.54 -23.84
C HIS A 213 -9.36 0.45 -24.03
N ASN A 214 -9.65 -0.38 -23.02
CA ASN A 214 -10.63 -1.48 -23.13
C ASN A 214 -11.69 -1.41 -22.03
N GLU A 215 -12.85 -0.84 -22.37
CA GLU A 215 -14.03 -0.69 -21.50
C GLU A 215 -14.48 -2.02 -20.88
N ILE A 216 -14.50 -3.10 -21.68
CA ILE A 216 -14.94 -4.42 -21.24
C ILE A 216 -14.01 -4.93 -20.14
N ARG A 217 -12.70 -4.76 -20.33
CA ARG A 217 -11.70 -5.20 -19.36
C ARG A 217 -11.78 -4.39 -18.07
N ARG A 218 -11.94 -3.08 -18.16
CA ARG A 218 -12.13 -2.20 -17.00
C ARG A 218 -13.37 -2.59 -16.19
N ARG A 219 -14.48 -2.93 -16.85
CA ARG A 219 -15.70 -3.43 -16.19
C ARG A 219 -15.46 -4.75 -15.48
N GLN A 220 -14.75 -5.69 -16.11
CA GLN A 220 -14.43 -6.98 -15.49
C GLN A 220 -13.53 -6.82 -14.26
N ASP A 221 -12.50 -5.98 -14.34
CA ASP A 221 -11.60 -5.70 -13.22
C ASP A 221 -12.37 -5.04 -12.05
N PHE A 222 -13.31 -4.12 -12.34
CA PHE A 222 -14.20 -3.52 -11.34
C PHE A 222 -15.15 -4.54 -10.70
N VAL A 223 -15.70 -5.46 -11.48
CA VAL A 223 -16.57 -6.54 -10.95
C VAL A 223 -15.80 -7.46 -10.02
N VAL A 224 -14.55 -7.82 -10.36
CA VAL A 224 -13.67 -8.61 -9.47
C VAL A 224 -13.42 -7.87 -8.17
N LEU A 225 -13.08 -6.58 -8.23
CA LEU A 225 -12.88 -5.73 -7.05
C LEU A 225 -14.13 -5.72 -6.16
N LEU A 226 -15.29 -5.41 -6.74
CA LEU A 226 -16.55 -5.28 -5.99
C LEU A 226 -16.99 -6.62 -5.40
N ALA A 227 -16.88 -7.72 -6.15
CA ALA A 227 -17.20 -9.06 -5.66
C ALA A 227 -16.31 -9.47 -4.48
N THR A 228 -15.01 -9.16 -4.56
CA THR A 228 -14.05 -9.41 -3.47
C THR A 228 -14.41 -8.57 -2.25
N ALA A 229 -14.62 -7.26 -2.41
CA ALA A 229 -14.95 -6.36 -1.31
C ALA A 229 -16.28 -6.72 -0.64
N ALA A 230 -17.31 -7.00 -1.42
CA ALA A 230 -18.64 -7.36 -0.90
C ALA A 230 -18.61 -8.70 -0.15
N SER A 231 -17.85 -9.69 -0.62
CA SER A 231 -17.71 -10.97 0.08
C SER A 231 -16.84 -10.88 1.33
N LEU A 232 -15.77 -10.08 1.32
CA LEU A 232 -14.99 -9.77 2.53
C LEU A 232 -15.88 -9.19 3.63
N VAL A 233 -16.66 -8.16 3.31
CA VAL A 233 -17.55 -7.49 4.28
C VAL A 233 -18.73 -8.38 4.67
N GLY A 234 -19.39 -8.99 3.68
CA GLY A 234 -20.62 -9.76 3.90
C GLY A 234 -20.40 -11.04 4.72
N PHE A 235 -19.26 -11.71 4.54
CA PHE A 235 -18.96 -12.95 5.26
C PHE A 235 -17.99 -12.77 6.43
N SER A 236 -17.41 -11.56 6.59
CA SER A 236 -16.39 -11.28 7.63
C SER A 236 -15.25 -12.30 7.63
N HIS A 237 -14.88 -12.80 6.44
CA HIS A 237 -13.89 -13.86 6.28
C HIS A 237 -12.95 -13.58 5.12
N ASP A 238 -11.69 -13.25 5.44
CA ASP A 238 -10.68 -12.83 4.47
C ASP A 238 -10.40 -13.87 3.39
N GLY A 239 -10.24 -15.13 3.81
CA GLY A 239 -10.00 -16.25 2.89
C GLY A 239 -11.14 -16.47 1.89
N LEU A 240 -12.40 -16.35 2.32
CA LEU A 240 -13.56 -16.54 1.44
C LEU A 240 -13.70 -15.37 0.47
N GLY A 241 -13.47 -14.14 0.94
CA GLY A 241 -13.48 -12.98 0.06
C GLY A 241 -12.42 -13.07 -1.04
N PHE A 242 -11.20 -13.46 -0.68
CA PHE A 242 -10.15 -13.74 -1.65
C PHE A 242 -10.52 -14.83 -2.65
N LEU A 243 -11.10 -15.95 -2.18
CA LEU A 243 -11.52 -17.06 -3.04
C LEU A 243 -12.58 -16.63 -4.05
N VAL A 244 -13.60 -15.88 -3.61
CA VAL A 244 -14.64 -15.33 -4.50
C VAL A 244 -14.03 -14.40 -5.55
N GLY A 245 -13.10 -13.53 -5.16
CA GLY A 245 -12.36 -12.66 -6.08
C GLY A 245 -11.56 -13.44 -7.13
N MET A 246 -10.82 -14.44 -6.67
CA MET A 246 -10.01 -15.31 -7.53
C MET A 246 -10.87 -16.08 -8.54
N VAL A 247 -11.97 -16.70 -8.09
CA VAL A 247 -12.89 -17.43 -8.97
C VAL A 247 -13.47 -16.49 -10.03
N THR A 248 -13.92 -15.30 -9.63
CA THR A 248 -14.46 -14.29 -10.56
C THR A 248 -13.42 -13.90 -11.61
N ALA A 249 -12.16 -13.68 -11.20
CA ALA A 249 -11.06 -13.36 -12.11
C ALA A 249 -10.76 -14.52 -13.08
N LEU A 250 -10.75 -15.76 -12.60
CA LEU A 250 -10.50 -16.95 -13.40
C LEU A 250 -11.62 -17.20 -14.43
N VAL A 251 -12.88 -16.97 -14.06
CA VAL A 251 -14.01 -17.07 -15.00
C VAL A 251 -13.86 -16.07 -16.14
N PHE A 252 -13.55 -14.80 -15.84
CA PHE A 252 -13.31 -13.80 -16.89
C PHE A 252 -12.08 -14.12 -17.73
N TRP A 253 -11.00 -14.63 -17.13
CA TRP A 253 -9.82 -15.07 -17.85
C TRP A 253 -10.13 -16.23 -18.80
N GLY A 254 -10.86 -17.25 -18.34
CA GLY A 254 -11.26 -18.41 -19.12
C GLY A 254 -12.15 -18.01 -20.29
N HIS A 255 -13.19 -17.21 -20.07
CA HIS A 255 -14.07 -16.73 -21.13
C HIS A 255 -13.30 -16.04 -22.26
N ARG A 256 -12.32 -15.18 -21.91
CA ARG A 256 -11.45 -14.52 -22.89
C ARG A 256 -10.61 -15.51 -23.69
N ARG A 257 -10.10 -16.57 -23.05
CA ARG A 257 -9.25 -17.57 -23.70
C ARG A 257 -10.00 -18.38 -24.74
N PHE A 258 -11.28 -18.66 -24.50
CA PHE A 258 -12.16 -19.38 -25.43
C PHE A 258 -12.72 -18.48 -26.53
N THR A 259 -13.12 -17.24 -26.24
CA THR A 259 -13.61 -16.32 -27.27
C THR A 259 -12.52 -15.87 -28.24
N SER A 260 -11.26 -15.79 -27.79
CA SER A 260 -10.12 -15.49 -28.68
C SER A 260 -9.72 -16.68 -29.57
N ALA A 261 -10.26 -17.88 -29.33
CA ALA A 261 -10.01 -19.09 -30.11
C ALA A 261 -11.12 -19.41 -31.12
N ALA A 262 -12.20 -18.62 -31.15
CA ALA A 262 -13.21 -18.73 -32.20
C ALA A 262 -12.61 -18.22 -33.52
N PRO A 263 -12.63 -19.00 -34.61
CA PRO A 263 -12.21 -18.51 -35.92
C PRO A 263 -13.12 -17.33 -36.28
N SER A 264 -12.52 -16.21 -36.63
CA SER A 264 -13.24 -15.08 -37.21
C SER A 264 -13.93 -15.57 -38.47
N THR A 265 -15.24 -15.76 -38.43
CA THR A 265 -16.06 -15.76 -39.64
C THR A 265 -15.86 -14.37 -40.24
N GLU A 266 -15.12 -14.31 -41.35
CA GLU A 266 -15.02 -13.12 -42.18
C GLU A 266 -16.43 -12.58 -42.40
N HIS A 267 -16.71 -11.40 -41.86
CA HIS A 267 -17.74 -10.57 -42.44
C HIS A 267 -17.23 -10.17 -43.82
N THR A 268 -17.73 -10.89 -44.82
CA THR A 268 -17.64 -10.52 -46.24
C THR A 268 -17.84 -9.02 -46.36
N LEU A 269 -16.75 -8.34 -46.75
CA LEU A 269 -16.77 -6.96 -47.19
C LEU A 269 -17.87 -6.83 -48.25
N LEU A 270 -18.95 -6.12 -47.94
CA LEU A 270 -19.84 -5.61 -48.98
C LEU A 270 -19.03 -4.60 -49.81
N PRO A 271 -19.01 -4.72 -51.15
CA PRO A 271 -18.22 -3.84 -51.99
C PRO A 271 -18.69 -2.39 -51.86
N THR A 272 -17.73 -1.50 -51.63
CA THR A 272 -17.87 -0.06 -51.86
C THR A 272 -18.15 0.20 -53.34
N ALA A 273 -19.35 0.71 -53.68
CA ALA A 273 -19.60 1.71 -54.74
C ALA A 273 -21.08 1.71 -55.15
N ALA A 274 -21.86 2.66 -54.64
CA ALA A 274 -23.01 3.26 -55.32
C ALA A 274 -23.69 4.30 -54.42
N CYS A 275 -23.09 5.49 -54.28
CA CYS A 275 -23.86 6.71 -54.03
C CYS A 275 -22.95 7.92 -54.32
N GLU A 276 -22.78 8.26 -55.59
CA GLU A 276 -22.41 9.62 -55.97
C GLU A 276 -23.68 10.49 -55.98
N PRO A 277 -23.76 11.57 -55.20
CA PRO A 277 -24.72 12.63 -55.47
C PRO A 277 -24.12 13.56 -56.53
N ARG A 278 -24.89 13.76 -57.60
CA ARG A 278 -24.66 14.71 -58.69
C ARG A 278 -24.24 16.09 -58.19
N LEU A 279 -23.26 16.68 -58.90
CA LEU A 279 -23.06 18.12 -58.95
C LEU A 279 -24.33 18.83 -59.43
N SER A 280 -24.74 19.87 -58.70
CA SER A 280 -25.48 21.00 -59.23
C SER A 280 -24.87 22.28 -58.64
N ASP A 281 -24.54 23.21 -59.53
CA ASP A 281 -23.87 24.48 -59.31
C ASP A 281 -24.49 25.36 -58.21
N ALA A 282 -23.64 26.01 -57.40
CA ALA A 282 -23.58 27.47 -57.24
C ALA A 282 -22.69 27.90 -56.05
N GLY A 283 -21.64 28.67 -56.34
CA GLY A 283 -21.23 29.79 -55.50
C GLY A 283 -20.18 29.56 -54.39
N SER A 284 -19.01 30.18 -54.60
CA SER A 284 -18.30 31.01 -53.62
C SER A 284 -17.29 30.37 -52.62
N THR A 285 -16.01 30.59 -52.96
CA THR A 285 -14.85 31.03 -52.15
C THR A 285 -14.14 30.11 -51.12
N THR A 286 -12.89 29.71 -51.47
CA THR A 286 -11.59 29.78 -50.71
C THR A 286 -11.55 29.45 -49.21
N LYS A 287 -10.63 28.68 -48.59
CA LYS A 287 -9.22 28.21 -48.76
C LYS A 287 -9.05 27.03 -47.75
N THR A 288 -8.52 25.84 -48.06
CA THR A 288 -7.11 25.37 -47.90
C THR A 288 -6.38 25.97 -46.67
N VAL A 289 -5.77 25.25 -45.70
CA VAL A 289 -4.66 24.27 -45.76
C VAL A 289 -4.36 23.66 -44.36
N ALA A 290 -4.06 22.35 -44.38
CA ALA A 290 -3.16 21.51 -43.56
C ALA A 290 -3.29 21.30 -42.03
N ALA A 291 -3.55 20.02 -41.73
CA ALA A 291 -3.11 19.27 -40.57
C ALA A 291 -1.60 18.91 -40.64
N THR A 292 -0.97 18.67 -39.48
CA THR A 292 0.33 18.00 -39.40
C THR A 292 0.29 16.97 -38.27
N ALA A 293 0.12 15.69 -38.63
CA ALA A 293 0.40 14.55 -37.76
C ALA A 293 1.79 13.99 -38.11
N ARG A 294 2.68 13.89 -37.14
CA ARG A 294 3.98 13.22 -37.29
C ARG A 294 3.83 11.73 -37.02
N THR A 295 4.10 10.92 -38.03
CA THR A 295 4.37 9.48 -37.95
C THR A 295 5.87 9.25 -37.71
N TYR A 296 6.19 8.34 -36.78
CA TYR A 296 7.53 7.77 -36.61
C TYR A 296 7.57 6.41 -37.34
N ALA A 297 8.56 6.21 -38.20
CA ALA A 297 8.90 4.92 -38.81
C ALA A 297 10.22 4.38 -38.20
N PRO A 298 10.41 3.05 -38.09
CA PRO A 298 11.66 2.46 -37.63
C PRO A 298 12.62 2.22 -38.82
N ALA A 299 13.92 2.34 -38.59
CA ALA A 299 14.96 2.02 -39.57
C ALA A 299 15.51 0.61 -39.35
N ALA A 300 15.64 -0.14 -40.44
CA ALA A 300 16.39 -1.39 -40.53
C ALA A 300 17.37 -1.30 -41.72
N GLY A 301 18.58 -1.85 -41.56
CA GLY A 301 19.32 -2.49 -42.66
C GLY A 301 20.79 -2.08 -42.92
N SER A 302 21.65 -3.10 -42.83
CA SER A 302 22.90 -3.42 -43.61
C SER A 302 24.18 -3.44 -42.76
N THR A 303 24.68 -4.61 -42.32
CA THR A 303 25.57 -5.61 -42.98
C THR A 303 26.99 -5.13 -43.32
N ALA A 304 28.01 -5.65 -42.62
CA ALA A 304 29.17 -6.36 -43.20
C ALA A 304 30.16 -6.80 -42.11
N ALA A 305 30.79 -7.96 -42.33
CA ALA A 305 31.66 -8.71 -41.43
C ALA A 305 33.14 -8.30 -41.51
N GLN A 306 33.92 -8.54 -40.44
CA GLN A 306 35.26 -9.17 -40.43
C GLN A 306 35.88 -9.15 -39.02
N THR A 307 36.30 -10.31 -38.54
CA THR A 307 37.21 -10.58 -37.40
C THR A 307 38.67 -10.68 -37.91
N PRO A 308 39.70 -10.98 -37.08
CA PRO A 308 40.03 -10.56 -35.70
C PRO A 308 41.47 -9.99 -35.62
N ASP A 309 41.93 -9.47 -34.46
CA ASP A 309 43.25 -9.80 -33.89
C ASP A 309 43.61 -9.01 -32.60
N ASN A 310 43.95 -9.82 -31.59
CA ASN A 310 45.10 -9.73 -30.68
C ASN A 310 45.31 -8.63 -29.60
N LEU A 311 45.78 -9.16 -28.44
CA LEU A 311 46.67 -8.60 -27.40
C LEU A 311 46.06 -7.88 -26.18
N GLY A 312 45.86 -8.66 -25.10
CA GLY A 312 46.67 -8.57 -23.87
C GLY A 312 46.42 -7.46 -22.83
N PRO A 313 46.69 -7.70 -21.53
CA PRO A 313 46.01 -7.05 -20.41
C PRO A 313 46.83 -5.94 -19.72
N GLY A 314 46.16 -5.01 -19.05
CA GLY A 314 46.82 -3.93 -18.29
C GLY A 314 45.98 -3.40 -17.14
N SER A 315 46.47 -3.68 -15.93
CA SER A 315 46.03 -3.23 -14.60
C SER A 315 45.64 -1.75 -14.46
N GLY A 316 44.80 -1.44 -13.46
CA GLY A 316 44.78 -0.11 -12.86
C GLY A 316 43.57 0.20 -11.97
N ALA A 317 43.45 -0.50 -10.84
CA ALA A 317 42.63 -0.01 -9.73
C ALA A 317 43.41 1.07 -8.96
N THR A 318 42.83 2.26 -8.80
CA THR A 318 42.84 3.07 -7.57
C THR A 318 42.00 4.33 -7.82
N ARG A 319 40.83 4.40 -7.19
CA ARG A 319 39.97 5.59 -7.17
C ARG A 319 40.34 6.40 -5.94
N SER A 320 40.81 7.62 -6.17
CA SER A 320 41.12 8.63 -5.16
C SER A 320 39.87 9.12 -4.46
N SER A 321 40.01 9.26 -3.15
CA SER A 321 39.18 10.03 -2.23
C SER A 321 39.02 11.47 -2.72
N ASP A 322 37.80 12.01 -2.66
CA ASP A 322 37.61 13.45 -2.54
C ASP A 322 36.41 13.73 -1.63
N ASP A 323 36.74 14.27 -0.47
CA ASP A 323 35.86 14.91 0.50
C ASP A 323 35.38 16.25 -0.06
N GLY A 324 34.08 16.55 0.11
CA GLY A 324 33.51 17.81 -0.34
C GLY A 324 32.17 18.06 0.32
N GLY A 325 32.20 18.54 1.56
CA GLY A 325 31.03 18.84 2.38
C GLY A 325 30.05 19.82 1.72
N ARG A 326 28.76 19.54 1.89
CA ARG A 326 27.68 20.52 1.72
C ARG A 326 26.70 20.44 2.88
N SER A 327 26.73 21.52 3.66
CA SER A 327 25.70 22.09 4.51
C SER A 327 24.28 21.54 4.29
N GLY A 328 23.69 21.03 5.39
CA GLY A 328 22.31 20.59 5.46
C GLY A 328 21.34 21.76 5.33
N ALA A 329 20.75 21.89 4.15
CA ALA A 329 19.44 22.51 3.99
C ALA A 329 18.40 21.38 3.92
N GLU A 330 17.41 21.47 4.79
CA GLU A 330 16.28 20.56 4.93
C GLU A 330 15.42 20.55 3.64
N GLN A 331 15.87 19.82 2.63
CA GLN A 331 15.11 19.58 1.40
C GLN A 331 14.25 18.33 1.57
N LEU A 332 12.97 18.55 1.91
CA LEU A 332 11.89 17.59 1.77
C LEU A 332 11.92 16.94 0.36
N PRO A 333 11.51 15.66 0.23
CA PRO A 333 11.83 14.87 -0.94
C PRO A 333 11.19 15.41 -2.23
N GLY A 334 11.93 15.26 -3.33
CA GLY A 334 11.49 15.68 -4.66
C GLY A 334 10.26 14.89 -5.18
N PRO A 335 9.71 15.27 -6.34
CA PRO A 335 8.45 14.76 -6.90
C PRO A 335 8.35 13.23 -7.05
N ARG A 336 9.49 12.52 -7.10
CA ARG A 336 9.55 11.07 -7.32
C ARG A 336 9.10 10.24 -6.10
N ALA A 337 9.50 10.60 -4.90
CA ALA A 337 9.06 9.90 -3.69
C ALA A 337 7.56 10.10 -3.42
N LYS A 338 7.05 11.28 -3.80
CA LYS A 338 5.63 11.64 -3.73
C LYS A 338 4.77 10.79 -4.66
N ALA A 339 5.22 10.58 -5.90
CA ALA A 339 4.53 9.74 -6.87
C ALA A 339 4.66 8.24 -6.56
N ALA A 340 5.75 7.81 -5.91
CA ALA A 340 5.94 6.43 -5.48
C ALA A 340 4.93 6.03 -4.38
N MET A 341 4.71 6.92 -3.41
CA MET A 341 3.74 6.71 -2.34
C MET A 341 2.30 6.61 -2.86
N GLU A 342 1.94 7.42 -3.87
CA GLU A 342 0.62 7.39 -4.53
C GLU A 342 0.43 6.25 -5.53
N ARG A 343 1.53 5.60 -5.98
CA ARG A 343 1.48 4.44 -6.86
C ARG A 343 1.51 3.12 -6.11
N CYS A 344 2.04 3.12 -4.89
CA CYS A 344 2.28 1.91 -4.13
C CYS A 344 1.36 1.72 -2.93
N CYS A 345 0.82 2.82 -2.38
CA CYS A 345 -0.45 2.76 -1.67
C CYS A 345 -1.51 2.70 -2.74
#